data_AF-A0A090AMB6-F1
#
_entry.id   AF-A0A090AMB6-F1
#
_cell.length_a   1.000
_cell.length_b   1.000
_cell.length_c   1.000
_cell.angle_alpha   90.00
_cell.angle_beta   90.00
_cell.angle_gamma   90.00
#
_symmetry.space_group_name_H-M   'P 1'
#
loop_
_entity.id
_entity.type
_entity.pdbx_description
1 polymer ?
#
loop_
_entity_poly.entity_id
_entity_poly.type
_entity_poly.pdbx_seq_one_letter_code
_entity_poly.pdbx_strand_id
1 'polypeptide(L)'
;MSGVLTMLAGIAGLSAFSRFVAGTGGTAIHGPGSTLGSMALASGSFLRTVAWVQANIEAQLATQASGGVLNPSALAVTPPATFFDFSDGWPLKAVIGGTQGEELFATGFTGSIPLRSYSIDLRFIICDDFGVDESDLYAPGLFAFWVLQHERSPTRYVPFINQLELPVTVRGTF
;
A
#
# COMPACT_ATOMS: atom_id res chain seq x y z
N MET A 1 13.52 -23.75 -2.74
CA MET A 1 13.27 -22.30 -2.65
C MET A 1 12.39 -21.78 -3.78
N SER A 2 12.81 -21.81 -5.05
CA SER A 2 12.04 -21.26 -6.19
C SER A 2 10.58 -21.77 -6.29
N GLY A 3 10.34 -23.07 -6.07
CA GLY A 3 8.99 -23.65 -6.14
C GLY A 3 8.00 -23.10 -5.09
N VAL A 4 8.46 -22.80 -3.87
CA VAL A 4 7.57 -22.31 -2.81
C VAL A 4 7.32 -20.81 -2.91
N LEU A 5 8.33 -20.05 -3.35
CA LEU A 5 8.19 -18.63 -3.67
C LEU A 5 7.19 -18.41 -4.81
N THR A 6 7.26 -19.26 -5.84
CA THR A 6 6.32 -19.25 -6.96
C THR A 6 4.93 -19.72 -6.53
N MET A 7 4.83 -20.72 -5.66
CA MET A 7 3.54 -21.28 -5.21
C MET A 7 2.77 -20.32 -4.29
N LEU A 8 3.45 -19.59 -3.40
CA LEU A 8 2.78 -18.70 -2.44
C LEU A 8 2.67 -17.27 -2.96
N ALA A 9 3.74 -16.71 -3.51
CA ALA A 9 3.81 -15.30 -3.87
C ALA A 9 3.94 -15.06 -5.39
N GLY A 10 3.87 -16.14 -6.20
CA GLY A 10 3.96 -16.05 -7.65
C GLY A 10 5.26 -15.43 -8.15
N ILE A 11 5.18 -14.74 -9.28
CA ILE A 11 6.29 -14.01 -9.88
C ILE A 11 6.73 -12.84 -8.98
N ALA A 12 5.81 -12.21 -8.26
CA ALA A 12 6.13 -11.10 -7.36
C ALA A 12 7.07 -11.54 -6.22
N GLY A 13 6.82 -12.69 -5.62
CA GLY A 13 7.71 -13.28 -4.61
C GLY A 13 9.09 -13.63 -5.16
N LEU A 14 9.15 -14.19 -6.37
CA LEU A 14 10.43 -14.50 -7.02
C LEU A 14 11.24 -13.23 -7.34
N SER A 15 10.57 -12.15 -7.76
CA SER A 15 11.20 -10.86 -8.03
C SER A 15 11.74 -10.20 -6.75
N ALA A 16 10.96 -10.23 -5.67
CA ALA A 16 11.39 -9.75 -4.35
C ALA A 16 12.62 -10.51 -3.86
N PHE A 17 12.60 -11.85 -3.96
CA PHE A 17 13.74 -12.71 -3.65
C PHE A 17 14.98 -12.37 -4.48
N SER A 18 14.82 -12.26 -5.79
CA SER A 18 15.93 -12.01 -6.71
C SER A 18 16.59 -10.67 -6.43
N ARG A 19 15.80 -9.63 -6.12
CA ARG A 19 16.31 -8.32 -5.74
C ARG A 19 17.09 -8.37 -4.42
N PHE A 20 16.55 -9.07 -3.43
CA PHE A 20 17.20 -9.24 -2.14
C PHE A 20 18.59 -9.90 -2.29
N VAL A 21 18.64 -11.02 -3.03
CA VAL A 21 19.89 -11.76 -3.28
C VAL A 21 20.88 -10.95 -4.12
N ALA A 22 20.41 -10.07 -5.00
CA ALA A 22 21.28 -9.17 -5.75
C ALA A 22 21.95 -8.09 -4.87
N GLY A 23 21.48 -7.88 -3.63
CA GLY A 23 22.11 -6.95 -2.68
C GLY A 23 22.03 -5.48 -3.10
N THR A 24 21.05 -5.12 -3.93
CA THR A 24 20.97 -3.76 -4.51
C THR A 24 20.23 -2.76 -3.60
N GLY A 25 19.53 -3.23 -2.57
CA GLY A 25 18.78 -2.41 -1.63
C GLY A 25 17.74 -1.50 -2.30
N GLY A 26 17.53 -0.31 -1.71
CA GLY A 26 16.70 0.77 -2.24
C GLY A 26 15.19 0.50 -2.14
N THR A 27 14.43 1.06 -3.07
CA THR A 27 12.97 0.90 -3.13
C THR A 27 12.56 0.15 -4.39
N ALA A 28 11.70 -0.85 -4.23
CA ALA A 28 10.99 -1.52 -5.31
C ALA A 28 9.58 -0.92 -5.41
N ILE A 29 9.35 -0.12 -6.46
CA ILE A 29 8.07 0.57 -6.66
C ILE A 29 7.14 -0.32 -7.49
N HIS A 30 5.94 -0.54 -6.97
CA HIS A 30 4.87 -1.34 -7.55
C HIS A 30 3.70 -0.41 -7.88
N GLY A 31 3.67 0.09 -9.12
CA GLY A 31 2.58 0.94 -9.60
C GLY A 31 1.31 0.15 -9.95
N PRO A 32 0.23 0.83 -10.39
CA PRO A 32 -1.09 0.22 -10.62
C PRO A 32 -1.09 -0.87 -11.71
N GLY A 33 -0.16 -0.81 -12.66
CA GLY A 33 -0.01 -1.83 -13.72
C GLY A 33 0.76 -3.08 -13.29
N SER A 34 1.38 -3.08 -12.10
CA SER A 34 2.07 -4.27 -11.58
C SER A 34 1.07 -5.29 -11.01
N THR A 35 1.50 -6.55 -10.86
CA THR A 35 0.66 -7.58 -10.22
C THR A 35 0.25 -7.16 -8.81
N LEU A 36 1.19 -6.68 -7.99
CA LEU A 36 0.87 -6.25 -6.62
C LEU A 36 0.00 -5.00 -6.60
N GLY A 37 0.28 -3.99 -7.43
CA GLY A 37 -0.52 -2.77 -7.49
C GLY A 37 -1.96 -3.02 -7.94
N SER A 38 -2.16 -3.85 -8.96
CA SER A 38 -3.52 -4.20 -9.44
C SER A 38 -4.30 -5.02 -8.43
N MET A 39 -3.64 -5.97 -7.75
CA MET A 39 -4.26 -6.71 -6.63
C MET A 39 -4.62 -5.76 -5.48
N ALA A 40 -3.73 -4.84 -5.11
CA ALA A 40 -3.96 -3.92 -3.99
C ALA A 40 -5.16 -3.02 -4.27
N LEU A 41 -5.25 -2.46 -5.49
CA LEU A 41 -6.39 -1.64 -5.92
C LEU A 41 -7.73 -2.38 -5.85
N ALA A 42 -7.74 -3.68 -6.11
CA ALA A 42 -8.94 -4.52 -6.05
C ALA A 42 -9.22 -5.11 -4.66
N SER A 43 -8.27 -4.99 -3.73
CA SER A 43 -8.34 -5.65 -2.42
C SER A 43 -9.42 -5.04 -1.53
N GLY A 44 -10.11 -5.90 -0.76
CA GLY A 44 -11.10 -5.43 0.19
C GLY A 44 -10.47 -4.57 1.29
N SER A 45 -9.24 -4.89 1.69
CA SER A 45 -8.52 -4.14 2.71
C SER A 45 -8.18 -2.71 2.28
N PHE A 46 -7.64 -2.52 1.07
CA PHE A 46 -7.37 -1.18 0.57
C PHE A 46 -8.66 -0.38 0.31
N LEU A 47 -9.69 -1.01 -0.25
CA LEU A 47 -10.97 -0.34 -0.50
C LEU A 47 -11.64 0.16 0.80
N ARG A 48 -11.45 -0.53 1.93
CA ARG A 48 -11.89 -0.04 3.25
C ARG A 48 -11.12 1.22 3.68
N THR A 49 -9.81 1.25 3.49
CA THR A 49 -8.99 2.46 3.74
C THR A 49 -9.47 3.63 2.88
N VAL A 50 -9.69 3.39 1.59
CA VAL A 50 -10.20 4.42 0.65
C VAL A 50 -11.55 4.95 1.11
N ALA A 51 -12.49 4.07 1.49
CA ALA A 51 -13.81 4.48 1.97
C ALA A 51 -13.73 5.31 3.27
N TRP A 52 -12.81 4.96 4.18
CA TRP A 52 -12.58 5.74 5.40
C TRP A 52 -12.03 7.13 5.10
N VAL A 53 -11.04 7.22 4.20
CA VAL A 53 -10.44 8.48 3.74
C VAL A 53 -11.51 9.35 3.06
N GLN A 54 -12.31 8.76 2.19
CA GLN A 54 -13.43 9.42 1.52
C GLN A 54 -14.39 10.07 2.53
N ALA A 55 -14.85 9.31 3.52
CA ALA A 55 -15.79 9.83 4.52
C ALA A 55 -15.20 11.01 5.32
N ASN A 56 -13.90 10.96 5.64
CA ASN A 56 -13.22 12.05 6.34
C ASN A 56 -13.06 13.30 5.47
N ILE A 57 -12.75 13.13 4.18
CA ILE A 57 -12.72 14.24 3.21
C ILE A 57 -14.11 14.88 3.12
N GLU A 58 -15.17 14.09 2.98
CA GLU A 58 -16.54 14.58 2.88
C GLU A 58 -16.97 15.39 4.10
N ALA A 59 -16.67 14.90 5.30
CA ALA A 59 -16.98 15.63 6.54
C ALA A 59 -16.26 16.99 6.63
N GLN A 60 -15.00 17.06 6.20
CA GLN A 60 -14.24 18.31 6.18
C GLN A 60 -14.75 19.27 5.09
N LEU A 61 -15.04 18.77 3.89
CA LEU A 61 -15.60 19.58 2.81
C LEU A 61 -16.99 20.13 3.17
N ALA A 62 -17.83 19.36 3.87
CA ALA A 62 -19.13 19.82 4.36
C ALA A 62 -18.97 21.01 5.32
N THR A 63 -18.00 20.92 6.22
CA THR A 63 -17.67 22.00 7.16
C THR A 63 -17.17 23.24 6.41
N GLN A 64 -16.27 23.07 5.46
CA GLN A 64 -15.75 24.18 4.64
C GLN A 64 -16.84 24.84 3.80
N ALA A 65 -17.71 24.04 3.17
CA ALA A 65 -18.83 24.52 2.37
C ALA A 65 -19.82 25.37 3.16
N SER A 66 -20.01 25.10 4.46
CA SER A 66 -20.82 25.96 5.35
C SER A 66 -20.25 27.37 5.52
N GLY A 67 -18.94 27.53 5.33
CA GLY A 67 -18.22 28.81 5.28
C GLY A 67 -18.14 29.42 3.88
N GLY A 68 -18.75 28.80 2.85
CA GLY A 68 -18.81 29.32 1.48
C GLY A 68 -17.55 29.16 0.64
N VAL A 69 -16.54 28.42 1.12
CA VAL A 69 -15.27 28.21 0.41
C VAL A 69 -14.84 26.75 0.55
N LEU A 70 -14.32 26.15 -0.54
CA LEU A 70 -13.62 24.86 -0.48
C LEU A 70 -12.12 25.11 -0.61
N ASN A 71 -11.34 24.64 0.37
CA ASN A 71 -9.89 24.71 0.40
C ASN A 71 -9.30 23.29 0.56
N PRO A 72 -8.94 22.62 -0.55
CA PRO A 72 -8.39 21.27 -0.50
C PRO A 72 -7.04 21.20 0.25
N SER A 73 -6.27 22.28 0.28
CA SER A 73 -5.00 22.34 1.03
C SER A 73 -5.19 22.40 2.55
N ALA A 74 -6.41 22.64 3.02
CA ALA A 74 -6.76 22.58 4.43
C ALA A 74 -7.30 21.20 4.86
N LEU A 75 -7.42 20.25 3.92
CA LEU A 75 -7.78 18.87 4.27
C LEU A 75 -6.64 18.24 5.07
N ALA A 76 -6.98 17.70 6.24
CA ALA A 76 -6.06 16.98 7.09
C ALA A 76 -6.61 15.57 7.33
N VAL A 77 -6.16 14.61 6.53
CA VAL A 77 -6.61 13.21 6.62
C VAL A 77 -5.39 12.31 6.78
N THR A 78 -5.34 11.61 7.91
CA THR A 78 -4.36 10.55 8.14
C THR A 78 -5.05 9.21 7.85
N PRO A 79 -4.66 8.48 6.79
CA PRO A 79 -5.27 7.18 6.51
C PRO A 79 -4.98 6.21 7.66
N PRO A 80 -5.91 5.30 7.99
CA PRO A 80 -5.58 4.16 8.82
C PRO A 80 -4.58 3.28 8.08
N ALA A 81 -3.72 2.57 8.82
CA ALA A 81 -2.80 1.61 8.22
C ALA A 81 -3.58 0.52 7.47
N THR A 82 -3.20 0.31 6.22
CA THR A 82 -3.77 -0.75 5.36
C THR A 82 -3.08 -2.07 5.65
N PHE A 83 -3.79 -3.05 6.21
CA PHE A 83 -3.26 -4.41 6.40
C PHE A 83 -3.88 -5.36 5.38
N PHE A 84 -3.06 -5.93 4.50
CA PHE A 84 -3.52 -6.96 3.57
C PHE A 84 -3.62 -8.31 4.29
N ASP A 85 -4.71 -9.02 4.04
CA ASP A 85 -4.97 -10.37 4.53
C ASP A 85 -4.80 -11.40 3.39
N PHE A 86 -4.75 -12.69 3.71
CA PHE A 86 -4.70 -13.76 2.72
C PHE A 86 -5.86 -13.72 1.73
N SER A 87 -7.03 -13.23 2.16
CA SER A 87 -8.20 -13.03 1.29
C SER A 87 -7.99 -11.95 0.22
N ASP A 88 -7.06 -11.01 0.43
CA ASP A 88 -6.69 -10.00 -0.57
C ASP A 88 -5.73 -10.57 -1.62
N GLY A 89 -5.09 -11.69 -1.30
CA GLY A 89 -4.27 -12.48 -2.21
C GLY A 89 -2.92 -12.81 -1.60
N TRP A 90 -2.51 -14.06 -1.77
CA TRP A 90 -1.26 -14.59 -1.22
C TRP A 90 -0.01 -13.76 -1.62
N PRO A 91 0.17 -13.31 -2.87
CA PRO A 91 1.26 -12.41 -3.23
C PRO A 91 1.29 -11.09 -2.46
N LEU A 92 0.14 -10.45 -2.22
CA LEU A 92 0.08 -9.20 -1.46
C LEU A 92 0.48 -9.45 -0.01
N LYS A 93 -0.11 -10.47 0.62
CA LYS A 93 0.20 -10.81 2.01
C LYS A 93 1.66 -11.17 2.20
N ALA A 94 2.25 -11.88 1.25
CA ALA A 94 3.63 -12.34 1.36
C ALA A 94 4.68 -11.25 1.10
N VAL A 95 4.35 -10.20 0.34
CA VAL A 95 5.33 -9.17 -0.09
C VAL A 95 5.13 -7.82 0.59
N ILE A 96 3.88 -7.47 0.93
CA ILE A 96 3.48 -6.16 1.51
C ILE A 96 2.48 -6.36 2.67
N GLY A 97 2.52 -7.52 3.34
CA GLY A 97 1.49 -7.90 4.32
C GLY A 97 1.60 -7.23 5.70
N GLY A 98 2.74 -6.62 6.00
CA GLY A 98 3.03 -5.92 7.25
C GLY A 98 3.35 -4.46 6.98
N THR A 99 2.37 -3.67 6.56
CA THR A 99 2.55 -2.24 6.25
C THR A 99 3.17 -1.46 7.41
N GLN A 100 4.25 -0.74 7.11
CA GLN A 100 5.11 -0.05 8.09
C GLN A 100 5.20 1.46 7.84
N GLY A 101 4.76 1.90 6.66
CA GLY A 101 4.53 3.30 6.36
C GLY A 101 3.37 3.45 5.40
N GLU A 102 2.55 4.48 5.62
CA GLU A 102 1.49 4.85 4.69
C GLU A 102 1.44 6.38 4.57
N GLU A 103 1.51 6.87 3.33
CA GLU A 103 1.38 8.29 3.01
C GLU A 103 0.22 8.51 2.04
N LEU A 104 -0.47 9.64 2.21
CA LEU A 104 -1.60 10.05 1.38
C LEU A 104 -1.33 11.45 0.81
N PHE A 105 -1.40 11.56 -0.51
CA PHE A 105 -1.29 12.82 -1.22
C PHE A 105 -2.58 13.13 -1.97
N ALA A 106 -3.05 14.37 -1.87
CA ALA A 106 -4.01 14.92 -2.83
C ALA A 106 -3.24 15.48 -4.03
N THR A 107 -3.51 14.97 -5.23
CA THR A 107 -2.81 15.35 -6.47
C THR A 107 -3.67 16.17 -7.43
N GLY A 108 -4.98 16.23 -7.19
CA GLY A 108 -5.93 17.02 -7.97
C GLY A 108 -7.24 17.19 -7.21
N PHE A 109 -7.91 18.33 -7.37
CA PHE A 109 -9.20 18.59 -6.73
C PHE A 109 -10.09 19.45 -7.60
N THR A 110 -11.36 19.06 -7.70
CA THR A 110 -12.45 19.89 -8.22
C THR A 110 -13.64 19.78 -7.27
N GLY A 111 -14.31 20.89 -7.00
CA GLY A 111 -15.45 20.92 -6.08
C GLY A 111 -16.44 22.02 -6.45
N SER A 112 -17.71 21.79 -6.12
CA SER A 112 -18.80 22.72 -6.37
C SER A 112 -19.70 22.80 -5.14
N ILE A 113 -19.71 23.97 -4.50
CA ILE A 113 -20.61 24.25 -3.36
C ILE A 113 -22.08 24.21 -3.81
N PRO A 114 -22.49 24.87 -4.93
CA PRO A 114 -23.89 24.82 -5.37
C PRO A 114 -24.38 23.40 -5.69
N LEU A 115 -23.51 22.55 -6.24
CA LEU A 115 -23.85 21.16 -6.58
C LEU A 115 -23.57 20.18 -5.43
N ARG A 116 -23.00 20.66 -4.32
CA ARG A 116 -22.55 19.86 -3.17
C ARG A 116 -21.74 18.63 -3.60
N SER A 117 -20.83 18.80 -4.56
CA SER A 117 -20.09 17.70 -5.18
C SER A 117 -18.61 17.96 -5.27
N TYR A 118 -17.82 16.90 -5.27
CA TYR A 118 -16.37 16.96 -5.45
C TYR A 118 -15.82 15.75 -6.22
N SER A 119 -14.62 15.95 -6.78
CA SER A 119 -13.73 14.91 -7.27
C SER A 119 -12.33 15.23 -6.78
N ILE A 120 -11.68 14.28 -6.12
CA ILE A 120 -10.31 14.40 -5.63
C ILE A 120 -9.47 13.23 -6.14
N ASP A 121 -8.31 13.53 -6.69
CA ASP A 121 -7.31 12.54 -7.07
C ASP A 121 -6.36 12.36 -5.91
N LEU A 122 -6.21 11.12 -5.46
CA LEU A 122 -5.39 10.70 -4.35
C LEU A 122 -4.27 9.79 -4.85
N ARG A 123 -3.11 9.87 -4.20
CA ARG A 123 -2.02 8.90 -4.35
C ARG A 123 -1.67 8.35 -2.98
N PHE A 124 -1.93 7.06 -2.80
CA PHE A 124 -1.50 6.31 -1.63
C PHE A 124 -0.11 5.74 -1.88
N ILE A 125 0.79 5.94 -0.92
CA ILE A 125 2.08 5.26 -0.87
C ILE A 125 2.04 4.32 0.33
N ILE A 126 2.09 3.01 0.07
CA ILE A 126 2.09 1.99 1.13
C ILE A 126 3.44 1.29 1.10
N CYS A 127 4.17 1.38 2.20
CA CYS A 127 5.50 0.83 2.38
C CYS A 127 5.46 -0.36 3.33
N ASP A 128 6.21 -1.40 2.99
CA ASP A 128 6.57 -2.49 3.88
C ASP A 128 8.11 -2.55 3.91
N ASP A 129 8.68 -2.40 5.11
CA ASP A 129 10.07 -2.72 5.33
C ASP A 129 10.16 -4.24 5.53
N PHE A 130 10.88 -4.89 4.65
CA PHE A 130 10.93 -6.35 4.64
C PHE A 130 11.49 -6.88 5.99
N GLY A 131 10.63 -7.37 6.89
CA GLY A 131 11.00 -7.89 8.23
C GLY A 131 9.84 -8.58 9.00
N VAL A 132 9.84 -9.90 9.06
CA VAL A 132 8.90 -10.79 9.77
C VAL A 132 9.57 -11.46 10.96
N ASP A 133 8.90 -11.64 12.10
CA ASP A 133 9.54 -12.26 13.26
C ASP A 133 9.42 -13.80 13.27
N GLU A 134 9.96 -14.48 14.29
CA GLU A 134 9.94 -15.96 14.36
C GLU A 134 8.53 -16.56 14.41
N SER A 135 7.50 -15.79 14.79
CA SER A 135 6.10 -16.23 14.80
C SER A 135 5.53 -16.43 13.40
N ASP A 136 6.17 -15.87 12.37
CA ASP A 136 5.80 -16.01 10.96
C ASP A 136 6.32 -17.30 10.30
N LEU A 137 7.03 -18.16 11.05
CA LEU A 137 7.59 -19.45 10.59
C LEU A 137 6.57 -20.61 10.52
N TYR A 138 5.29 -20.32 10.30
CA TYR A 138 4.23 -21.35 10.32
C TYR A 138 4.10 -22.16 9.01
N ALA A 139 4.85 -21.83 7.95
CA ALA A 139 4.87 -22.58 6.70
C ALA A 139 6.29 -22.69 6.10
N PRO A 140 6.72 -23.84 5.56
CA PRO A 140 8.07 -24.07 5.01
C PRO A 140 8.56 -23.04 3.97
N GLY A 141 7.64 -22.38 3.28
CA GLY A 141 7.95 -21.30 2.34
C GLY A 141 8.41 -20.00 2.98
N LEU A 142 7.92 -19.73 4.19
CA LEU A 142 8.19 -18.52 4.95
C LEU A 142 9.57 -18.57 5.61
N PHE A 143 10.16 -19.76 5.78
CA PHE A 143 11.54 -19.92 6.26
C PHE A 143 12.56 -19.29 5.30
N ALA A 144 12.31 -19.37 3.99
CA ALA A 144 13.15 -18.67 3.02
C ALA A 144 13.04 -17.15 3.18
N PHE A 145 11.82 -16.63 3.37
CA PHE A 145 11.58 -15.20 3.61
C PHE A 145 12.17 -14.71 4.93
N TRP A 146 12.03 -15.48 6.00
CA TRP A 146 12.62 -15.21 7.32
C TRP A 146 14.15 -15.22 7.27
N VAL A 147 14.77 -16.24 6.65
CA VAL A 147 16.24 -16.31 6.49
C VAL A 147 16.77 -15.11 5.70
N LEU A 148 16.08 -14.69 4.63
CA LEU A 148 16.47 -13.49 3.89
C LEU A 148 16.37 -12.24 4.78
N GLN A 149 15.31 -12.07 5.55
CA GLN A 149 15.14 -10.87 6.39
C GLN A 149 16.02 -10.83 7.66
N HIS A 150 16.40 -11.99 8.21
CA HIS A 150 17.13 -12.13 9.48
C HIS A 150 18.62 -12.42 9.32
N GLU A 151 19.05 -12.94 8.16
CA GLU A 151 20.46 -12.96 7.80
C GLU A 151 20.87 -11.53 7.38
N ARG A 152 20.94 -10.61 8.36
CA ARG A 152 21.52 -9.28 8.20
C ARG A 152 23.02 -9.42 7.99
N SER A 153 23.40 -9.81 6.79
CA SER A 153 24.80 -9.82 6.36
C SER A 153 25.06 -8.55 5.56
N PRO A 154 25.75 -7.54 6.14
CA PRO A 154 26.06 -6.28 5.44
C PRO A 154 26.95 -6.50 4.19
N THR A 155 27.42 -7.73 3.96
CA THR A 155 28.30 -8.11 2.85
C THR A 155 27.66 -9.09 1.87
N ARG A 156 26.51 -9.72 2.19
CA ARG A 156 25.85 -10.70 1.31
C ARG A 156 24.47 -10.25 0.83
N TYR A 157 23.70 -9.55 1.66
CA TYR A 157 22.33 -9.18 1.34
C TYR A 157 21.97 -7.81 1.90
N VAL A 158 21.19 -7.03 1.17
CA VAL A 158 20.82 -5.66 1.55
C VAL A 158 19.30 -5.52 1.60
N PRO A 159 18.71 -5.12 2.74
CA PRO A 159 17.28 -4.83 2.86
C PRO A 159 16.82 -3.78 1.84
N PHE A 160 15.56 -3.87 1.42
CA PHE A 160 14.94 -2.92 0.51
C PHE A 160 13.48 -2.71 0.91
N ILE A 161 12.90 -1.60 0.46
CA ILE A 161 11.50 -1.24 0.72
C ILE A 161 10.65 -1.73 -0.44
N ASN A 162 9.55 -2.44 -0.15
CA ASN A 162 8.47 -2.60 -1.12
C ASN A 162 7.51 -1.42 -0.97
N GLN A 163 7.26 -0.72 -2.08
CA GLN A 163 6.40 0.46 -2.10
C GLN A 163 5.29 0.27 -3.13
N LEU A 164 4.04 0.27 -2.69
CA LEU A 164 2.89 0.43 -3.59
C LEU A 164 2.66 1.90 -3.83
N GLU A 165 2.48 2.28 -5.10
CA GLU A 165 1.99 3.60 -5.48
C GLU A 165 0.63 3.46 -6.16
N LEU A 166 -0.42 3.78 -5.42
CA LEU A 166 -1.81 3.49 -5.80
C LEU A 166 -2.57 4.80 -6.05
N PRO A 167 -2.78 5.18 -7.33
CA PRO A 167 -3.65 6.31 -7.66
C PRO A 167 -5.12 5.92 -7.50
N VAL A 168 -5.91 6.79 -6.88
CA VAL A 168 -7.36 6.63 -6.69
C VAL A 168 -8.05 7.96 -6.92
N THR A 169 -9.10 7.97 -7.74
CA THR A 169 -10.00 9.13 -7.82
C THR A 169 -11.24 8.85 -6.99
N VAL A 170 -11.50 9.69 -6.00
CA VAL A 170 -12.72 9.64 -5.18
C VAL A 170 -13.67 10.73 -5.63
N ARG A 171 -14.96 10.39 -5.74
CA ARG A 171 -16.04 11.31 -6.10
C ARG A 171 -17.19 11.12 -5.14
N GLY A 172 -17.81 12.22 -4.75
CA GLY A 172 -18.93 12.17 -3.83
C GLY A 172 -19.60 13.51 -3.64
N THR A 173 -20.36 13.57 -2.56
CA THR A 173 -21.09 14.76 -2.12
C THR A 173 -20.76 15.07 -0.67
N PHE A 174 -20.87 16.33 -0.27
CA PHE A 174 -20.65 16.78 1.10
C PHE A 174 -21.80 17.66 1.58
#